data_AF-R9XGY1-F1
#
_entry.id   AF-R9XGY1-F1
#
_cell.length_a   1.000
_cell.length_b   1.000
_cell.length_c   1.000
_cell.angle_alpha   90.00
_cell.angle_beta   90.00
_cell.angle_gamma   90.00
#
_symmetry.space_group_name_H-M   'P 1'
#
loop_
_entity.id
_entity.type
_entity.pdbx_description
1 polymer ?
#
loop_
_entity_poly.entity_id
_entity_poly.type
_entity_poly.pdbx_seq_one_letter_code
_entity_poly.pdbx_strand_id
1 'polypeptide(L)'
;MRAIGVGLVACLFLIWSNVVSAGTSHTNNWAVLVSTSRFWFNYRHMANVLSLYRTVRRLGIPDSQIILMLSDDVACNPRNLFPGAIYNNADRAIDLYGQSVEVDYRGYEVTVENFVRLLTDRWDDVQPKSKRLLTDENSNIFIYMTGHGGEDFLKFQDAEEISSYDLANAFAQMHEKKRYNEIFFMIDTCQANTMYSRFYSPNVLAVGSSELDESSYSHHSDVEIGVAVIDRFTYYTLEFMEQIQKNSTLTLQNLFDYYTFDKVHSHVGVRKDLYRKDPADVLITDFFGNIQNIILDDSEVDEDLAQPRDASRTQNLLEFAKSKFTAKAEAENSTARASVIPSYPVVNEELLSIETNTHADKMVICSAIVILLTLSSLIMKYANTQNVSGSRALYSFS
;
A
#
# COMPACT_ATOMS: atom_id res chain seq x y z
N MET A 1 -67.39 -50.23 31.28
CA MET A 1 -66.10 -50.26 30.56
C MET A 1 -66.01 -49.02 29.69
N ARG A 2 -64.95 -48.23 29.92
CA ARG A 2 -64.33 -47.16 29.12
C ARG A 2 -65.18 -46.04 28.49
N ALA A 3 -64.66 -44.84 28.74
CA ALA A 3 -65.21 -43.53 28.48
C ALA A 3 -64.73 -42.93 27.14
N ILE A 4 -65.47 -41.89 26.77
CA ILE A 4 -65.39 -40.93 25.67
C ILE A 4 -64.06 -40.17 25.64
N GLY A 5 -63.59 -39.72 24.45
CA GLY A 5 -62.60 -38.63 24.37
C GLY A 5 -61.87 -38.43 23.04
N VAL A 6 -62.54 -37.75 22.10
CA VAL A 6 -62.08 -36.77 21.10
C VAL A 6 -60.56 -36.53 20.91
N GLY A 7 -60.11 -36.68 19.65
CA GLY A 7 -59.28 -35.73 18.88
C GLY A 7 -57.93 -35.27 19.43
N LEU A 8 -56.84 -35.68 18.78
CA LEU A 8 -55.60 -34.90 18.79
C LEU A 8 -54.80 -35.14 17.50
N VAL A 9 -54.89 -34.14 16.62
CA VAL A 9 -53.98 -33.92 15.49
C VAL A 9 -52.58 -33.74 16.06
N ALA A 10 -51.68 -34.66 15.73
CA ALA A 10 -50.27 -34.54 16.07
C ALA A 10 -49.64 -33.42 15.22
N CYS A 11 -49.62 -32.20 15.76
CA CYS A 11 -48.75 -31.14 15.26
C CYS A 11 -47.30 -31.52 15.59
N LEU A 12 -46.59 -31.98 14.56
CA LEU A 12 -45.12 -32.01 14.53
C LEU A 12 -44.63 -30.56 14.61
N PHE A 13 -44.27 -30.11 15.81
CA PHE A 13 -43.47 -28.90 15.98
C PHE A 13 -42.05 -29.18 15.46
N LEU A 14 -41.85 -29.01 14.16
CA LEU A 14 -40.54 -28.72 13.60
C LEU A 14 -40.14 -27.34 14.14
N ILE A 15 -39.40 -27.33 15.24
CA ILE A 15 -38.62 -26.16 15.63
C ILE A 15 -37.56 -26.01 14.54
N TRP A 16 -37.90 -25.26 13.49
CA TRP A 16 -36.89 -24.58 12.69
C TRP A 16 -36.16 -23.66 13.65
N SER A 17 -35.04 -24.14 14.20
CA SER A 17 -33.97 -23.27 14.62
C SER A 17 -33.55 -22.53 13.36
N ASN A 18 -34.18 -21.38 13.11
CA ASN A 18 -33.56 -20.32 12.34
C ASN A 18 -32.29 -19.96 13.11
N VAL A 19 -31.21 -20.68 12.85
CA VAL A 19 -29.89 -20.10 12.94
C VAL A 19 -29.93 -19.00 11.90
N VAL A 20 -30.40 -17.83 12.33
CA VAL A 20 -30.03 -16.59 11.69
C VAL A 20 -28.52 -16.65 11.71
N SER A 21 -27.93 -17.01 10.57
CA SER A 21 -26.55 -16.68 10.29
C SER A 21 -26.53 -15.18 10.43
N ALA A 22 -26.14 -14.70 11.61
CA ALA A 22 -25.69 -13.34 11.76
C ALA A 22 -24.54 -13.26 10.78
N GLY A 23 -24.80 -12.76 9.56
CA GLY A 23 -23.75 -12.38 8.66
C GLY A 23 -22.89 -11.45 9.50
N THR A 24 -21.68 -11.90 9.86
CA THR A 24 -20.78 -11.10 10.66
C THR A 24 -20.30 -9.98 9.75
N SER A 25 -21.12 -8.94 9.69
CA SER A 25 -20.68 -7.64 9.21
C SER A 25 -19.65 -7.20 10.23
N HIS A 26 -18.38 -7.41 9.89
CA HIS A 26 -17.26 -6.80 10.59
C HIS A 26 -17.54 -5.30 10.79
N THR A 27 -17.05 -4.75 11.90
CA THR A 27 -17.36 -3.36 12.30
C THR A 27 -16.24 -2.40 11.96
N ASN A 28 -15.05 -2.91 11.68
CA ASN A 28 -13.88 -2.14 11.33
C ASN A 28 -12.85 -2.99 10.55
N ASN A 29 -11.97 -2.30 9.84
CA ASN A 29 -10.86 -2.88 9.08
C ASN A 29 -9.53 -2.33 9.60
N TRP A 30 -8.58 -3.24 9.80
CA TRP A 30 -7.20 -2.90 10.17
C TRP A 30 -6.23 -3.33 9.08
N ALA A 31 -5.13 -2.60 8.95
CA ALA A 31 -4.02 -2.97 8.08
C ALA A 31 -2.73 -3.11 8.89
N VAL A 32 -1.95 -4.16 8.64
CA VAL A 32 -0.60 -4.33 9.17
C VAL A 32 0.34 -4.48 7.98
N LEU A 33 1.17 -3.47 7.74
CA LEU A 33 2.00 -3.37 6.53
C LEU A 33 3.48 -3.40 6.93
N VAL A 34 4.21 -4.42 6.48
CA VAL A 34 5.55 -4.72 7.00
C VAL A 34 6.57 -4.84 5.88
N SER A 35 7.56 -3.94 5.90
CA SER A 35 8.75 -4.04 5.06
C SER A 35 9.87 -4.62 5.91
N THR A 36 10.30 -5.84 5.63
CA THR A 36 11.24 -6.57 6.50
C THR A 36 12.70 -6.41 6.09
N SER A 37 12.97 -5.84 4.91
CA SER A 37 14.33 -5.74 4.38
C SER A 37 14.95 -4.35 4.52
N ARG A 38 16.25 -4.35 4.83
CA ARG A 38 17.08 -3.16 4.91
C ARG A 38 18.06 -3.04 3.75
N PHE A 39 18.78 -1.92 3.70
CA PHE A 39 19.78 -1.55 2.70
C PHE A 39 19.22 -1.02 1.37
N TRP A 40 20.02 -0.17 0.72
CA TRP A 40 19.64 0.55 -0.50
C TRP A 40 19.16 -0.34 -1.64
N PHE A 41 19.78 -1.50 -1.84
CA PHE A 41 19.40 -2.44 -2.92
C PHE A 41 18.01 -3.08 -2.70
N ASN A 42 17.42 -2.92 -1.52
CA ASN A 42 16.08 -3.40 -1.17
C ASN A 42 15.04 -2.29 -1.11
N TYR A 43 15.35 -1.12 -1.68
CA TYR A 43 14.47 0.04 -1.77
C TYR A 43 13.00 -0.32 -2.09
N ARG A 44 12.79 -1.21 -3.07
CA ARG A 44 11.46 -1.67 -3.50
C ARG A 44 10.57 -2.21 -2.38
N HIS A 45 11.13 -2.91 -1.38
CA HIS A 45 10.30 -3.48 -0.30
C HIS A 45 9.67 -2.38 0.57
N MET A 46 10.32 -1.24 0.74
CA MET A 46 9.71 -0.09 1.41
C MET A 46 8.70 0.63 0.50
N ALA A 47 9.03 0.79 -0.78
CA ALA A 47 8.14 1.39 -1.76
C ALA A 47 6.83 0.59 -1.93
N ASN A 48 6.91 -0.74 -1.93
CA ASN A 48 5.77 -1.66 -1.94
C ASN A 48 4.79 -1.36 -0.79
N VAL A 49 5.32 -1.35 0.44
CA VAL A 49 4.56 -1.12 1.67
C VAL A 49 3.94 0.27 1.71
N LEU A 50 4.71 1.30 1.36
CA LEU A 50 4.20 2.67 1.30
C LEU A 50 3.14 2.85 0.22
N SER A 51 3.26 2.12 -0.90
CA SER A 51 2.23 2.13 -1.93
C SER A 51 0.92 1.54 -1.43
N LEU A 52 0.95 0.40 -0.75
CA LEU A 52 -0.24 -0.21 -0.15
C LEU A 52 -0.81 0.62 1.00
N TYR A 53 0.06 1.28 1.79
CA TYR A 53 -0.35 2.24 2.81
C TYR A 53 -1.22 3.35 2.20
N ARG A 54 -0.80 3.92 1.07
CA ARG A 54 -1.59 4.91 0.34
C ARG A 54 -2.89 4.34 -0.20
N THR A 55 -2.91 3.09 -0.67
CA THR A 55 -4.12 2.42 -1.13
C THR A 55 -5.16 2.27 -0.03
N VAL A 56 -4.79 1.71 1.13
CA VAL A 56 -5.75 1.52 2.25
C VAL A 56 -6.24 2.86 2.80
N ARG A 57 -5.36 3.87 2.84
CA ARG A 57 -5.71 5.26 3.17
C ARG A 57 -6.72 5.86 2.21
N ARG A 58 -6.49 5.70 0.90
CA ARG A 58 -7.38 6.19 -0.16
C ARG A 58 -8.77 5.54 -0.05
N LEU A 59 -8.82 4.26 0.28
CA LEU A 59 -10.05 3.50 0.50
C LEU A 59 -10.69 3.76 1.88
N GLY A 60 -9.98 4.50 2.76
CA GLY A 60 -10.55 5.23 3.89
C GLY A 60 -10.17 4.68 5.26
N ILE A 61 -9.32 3.65 5.35
CA ILE A 61 -8.83 3.16 6.64
C ILE A 61 -8.03 4.29 7.32
N PRO A 62 -8.41 4.73 8.53
CA PRO A 62 -7.72 5.80 9.24
C PRO A 62 -6.33 5.34 9.73
N ASP A 63 -5.39 6.27 9.92
CA ASP A 63 -4.03 5.95 10.39
C ASP A 63 -4.04 5.19 11.72
N SER A 64 -4.98 5.50 12.61
CA SER A 64 -5.15 4.80 13.89
C SER A 64 -5.48 3.31 13.75
N GLN A 65 -5.80 2.83 12.54
CA GLN A 65 -6.10 1.43 12.22
C GLN A 65 -5.09 0.84 11.22
N ILE A 66 -3.98 1.54 10.95
CA ILE A 66 -2.90 1.07 10.08
C ILE A 66 -1.64 0.99 10.93
N ILE A 67 -1.08 -0.21 11.06
CA ILE A 67 0.23 -0.40 11.66
C ILE A 67 1.28 -0.49 10.55
N LEU A 68 2.19 0.48 10.51
CA LEU A 68 3.23 0.58 9.50
C LEU A 68 4.61 0.28 10.08
N MET A 69 5.26 -0.77 9.56
CA MET A 69 6.60 -1.20 9.98
C MET A 69 7.58 -1.07 8.82
N LEU A 70 8.55 -0.16 8.92
CA LEU A 70 9.60 0.07 7.92
C LEU A 70 10.97 -0.23 8.51
N SER A 71 11.63 -1.29 8.03
CA SER A 71 12.91 -1.76 8.57
C SER A 71 14.13 -0.92 8.21
N ASP A 72 13.98 0.07 7.33
CA ASP A 72 15.03 1.03 6.97
C ASP A 72 14.42 2.41 6.69
N ASP A 73 15.27 3.40 6.44
CA ASP A 73 14.89 4.73 5.99
C ASP A 73 15.61 5.06 4.68
N VAL A 74 15.05 4.57 3.56
CA VAL A 74 15.59 4.87 2.23
C VAL A 74 15.36 6.32 1.80
N ALA A 75 14.39 7.02 2.41
CA ALA A 75 14.16 8.44 2.14
C ALA A 75 15.36 9.28 2.60
N CYS A 76 15.96 8.94 3.75
CA CYS A 76 17.14 9.61 4.31
C CYS A 76 18.48 8.97 3.92
N ASN A 77 18.50 7.99 3.01
CA ASN A 77 19.75 7.32 2.63
C ASN A 77 20.66 8.27 1.82
N PRO A 78 21.98 8.34 2.11
CA PRO A 78 22.91 9.18 1.35
C PRO A 78 23.02 8.84 -0.15
N ARG A 79 22.58 7.65 -0.56
CA ARG A 79 22.49 7.25 -1.98
C ARG A 79 21.24 7.77 -2.68
N ASN A 80 20.24 8.23 -1.92
CA ASN A 80 19.01 8.75 -2.49
C ASN A 80 19.26 10.13 -3.12
N LEU A 81 19.13 10.20 -4.44
CA LEU A 81 19.24 11.44 -5.19
C LEU A 81 18.11 12.43 -4.85
N PHE A 82 17.01 11.95 -4.27
CA PHE A 82 15.83 12.71 -3.89
C PHE A 82 15.61 12.62 -2.36
N PRO A 83 16.36 13.39 -1.55
CA PRO A 83 16.25 13.32 -0.10
C PRO A 83 14.83 13.55 0.41
N GLY A 84 14.38 12.67 1.30
CA GLY A 84 13.05 12.74 1.91
C GLY A 84 11.91 12.21 1.04
N ALA A 85 12.19 11.70 -0.17
CA ALA A 85 11.18 11.16 -1.07
C ALA A 85 11.43 9.69 -1.41
N ILE A 86 10.33 8.96 -1.69
CA ILE A 86 10.35 7.56 -2.16
C ILE A 86 9.36 7.43 -3.31
N TYR A 87 9.79 6.90 -4.43
CA TYR A 87 8.99 6.62 -5.63
C TYR A 87 8.93 5.11 -5.93
N ASN A 88 7.82 4.63 -6.49
CA ASN A 88 7.67 3.25 -6.99
C ASN A 88 7.66 3.14 -8.53
N ASN A 89 7.92 4.24 -9.24
CA ASN A 89 7.99 4.27 -10.69
C ASN A 89 9.03 5.30 -11.15
N ALA A 90 9.60 5.10 -12.34
CA ALA A 90 10.64 5.93 -12.92
C ALA A 90 10.14 7.33 -13.35
N ASP A 91 8.83 7.48 -13.61
CA ASP A 91 8.22 8.79 -13.87
C ASP A 91 8.10 9.65 -12.60
N ARG A 92 8.28 9.04 -11.42
CA ARG A 92 8.24 9.68 -10.10
C ARG A 92 7.00 10.55 -9.90
N ALA A 93 5.87 10.10 -10.45
CA ALA A 93 4.62 10.85 -10.41
C ALA A 93 4.12 11.08 -8.97
N ILE A 94 4.44 10.17 -8.04
CA ILE A 94 3.94 10.20 -6.67
C ILE A 94 5.08 9.94 -5.69
N ASP A 95 5.36 10.91 -4.82
CA ASP A 95 6.15 10.67 -3.61
C ASP A 95 5.31 9.90 -2.59
N LEU A 96 5.76 8.68 -2.29
CA LEU A 96 5.14 7.73 -1.39
C LEU A 96 5.38 8.06 0.07
N TYR A 97 6.50 8.73 0.40
CA TYR A 97 6.84 9.05 1.79
C TYR A 97 6.12 10.34 2.22
N GLY A 98 6.26 11.42 1.46
CA GLY A 98 5.55 12.67 1.71
C GLY A 98 5.68 13.19 3.14
N GLN A 99 4.76 14.08 3.55
CA GLN A 99 4.76 14.66 4.91
C GLN A 99 3.78 13.97 5.87
N SER A 100 2.96 13.03 5.40
CA SER A 100 1.79 12.53 6.13
C SER A 100 1.83 11.03 6.43
N VAL A 101 2.98 10.36 6.23
CA VAL A 101 3.12 8.94 6.55
C VAL A 101 3.40 8.78 8.03
N GLU A 102 2.53 8.05 8.72
CA GLU A 102 2.71 7.66 10.12
C GLU A 102 3.40 6.30 10.20
N VAL A 103 4.70 6.30 10.53
CA VAL A 103 5.46 5.04 10.72
C VAL A 103 5.53 4.68 12.20
N ASP A 104 4.95 3.55 12.58
CA ASP A 104 4.84 3.08 13.96
C ASP A 104 6.10 2.37 14.46
N TYR A 105 6.71 1.53 13.61
CA TYR A 105 7.94 0.82 13.92
C TYR A 105 9.00 1.16 12.86
N ARG A 106 10.11 1.76 13.29
CA ARG A 106 11.16 2.28 12.40
C ARG A 106 12.48 1.58 12.63
N GLY A 107 13.18 1.24 11.55
CA GLY A 107 14.53 0.71 11.61
C GLY A 107 14.62 -0.48 12.58
N TYR A 108 15.47 -0.35 13.60
CA TYR A 108 15.72 -1.38 14.63
C TYR A 108 14.49 -1.85 15.42
N GLU A 109 13.36 -1.14 15.36
CA GLU A 109 12.13 -1.59 16.00
C GLU A 109 11.38 -2.67 15.17
N VAL A 110 11.74 -2.86 13.90
CA VAL A 110 11.12 -3.88 13.02
C VAL A 110 11.81 -5.23 13.23
N THR A 111 11.48 -5.90 14.33
CA THR A 111 12.02 -7.22 14.69
C THR A 111 10.94 -8.29 14.63
N VAL A 112 11.35 -9.56 14.58
CA VAL A 112 10.41 -10.69 14.65
C VAL A 112 9.64 -10.64 15.97
N GLU A 113 10.34 -10.36 17.08
CA GLU A 113 9.74 -10.24 18.40
C GLU A 113 8.64 -9.19 18.45
N ASN A 114 8.91 -7.96 17.97
CA ASN A 114 7.93 -6.88 18.01
C ASN A 114 6.72 -7.19 17.13
N PHE A 115 6.93 -7.80 15.96
CA PHE A 115 5.83 -8.21 15.08
C PHE A 115 4.95 -9.29 15.72
N VAL A 116 5.53 -10.33 16.33
CA VAL A 116 4.75 -11.38 17.02
C VAL A 116 4.03 -10.82 18.25
N ARG A 117 4.67 -9.92 19.02
CA ARG A 117 4.03 -9.26 20.17
C ARG A 117 2.87 -8.35 19.74
N LEU A 118 3.01 -7.63 18.63
CA LEU A 118 1.94 -6.84 18.01
C LEU A 118 0.71 -7.72 17.71
N LEU A 119 0.91 -8.82 16.99
CA LEU A 119 -0.18 -9.75 16.64
C LEU A 119 -0.84 -10.35 17.89
N THR A 120 -0.05 -10.73 18.90
CA THR A 120 -0.54 -11.47 20.07
C THR A 120 -0.96 -10.60 21.27
N ASP A 121 -0.82 -9.28 21.18
CA ASP A 121 -0.98 -8.29 22.27
C ASP A 121 -0.16 -8.61 23.53
N ARG A 122 1.07 -9.05 23.34
CA ARG A 122 1.97 -9.39 24.45
C ARG A 122 2.85 -8.20 24.79
N TRP A 123 2.20 -7.13 25.24
CA TRP A 123 2.82 -5.89 25.68
C TRP A 123 2.52 -5.61 27.14
N ASP A 124 3.40 -4.86 27.80
CA ASP A 124 3.12 -4.27 29.10
C ASP A 124 2.15 -3.09 28.96
N ASP A 125 1.70 -2.50 30.08
CA ASP A 125 0.76 -1.37 30.06
C ASP A 125 1.38 -0.07 29.52
N VAL A 126 2.71 0.00 29.39
CA VAL A 126 3.40 1.22 28.95
C VAL A 126 3.54 1.33 27.44
N GLN A 127 3.36 0.21 26.70
CA GLN A 127 3.42 0.25 25.23
C GLN A 127 2.37 1.24 24.65
N PRO A 128 2.78 2.21 23.82
CA PRO A 128 1.89 3.22 23.24
C PRO A 128 0.75 2.60 22.43
N LYS A 129 -0.43 3.20 22.48
CA LYS A 129 -1.61 2.74 21.73
C LYS A 129 -1.39 2.70 20.21
N SER A 130 -0.65 3.66 19.65
CA SER A 130 -0.31 3.68 18.22
C SER A 130 0.50 2.47 17.77
N LYS A 131 1.24 1.84 18.70
CA LYS A 131 2.04 0.64 18.42
C LYS A 131 1.31 -0.66 18.78
N ARG A 132 0.00 -0.62 19.02
CA ARG A 132 -0.81 -1.80 19.34
C ARG A 132 -1.86 -2.05 18.25
N LEU A 133 -2.02 -3.32 17.89
CA LEU A 133 -3.10 -3.76 17.02
C LEU A 133 -4.35 -3.96 17.88
N LEU A 134 -5.21 -2.93 18.02
CA LEU A 134 -6.35 -2.94 18.94
C LEU A 134 -7.61 -3.56 18.30
N THR A 135 -7.47 -4.79 17.80
CA THR A 135 -8.52 -5.55 17.11
C THR A 135 -9.31 -6.47 18.05
N ASP A 136 -10.50 -6.85 17.63
CA ASP A 136 -11.47 -7.70 18.34
C ASP A 136 -12.13 -8.73 17.41
N GLU A 137 -13.13 -9.48 17.90
CA GLU A 137 -13.85 -10.50 17.14
C GLU A 137 -14.67 -9.96 15.95
N ASN A 138 -14.81 -8.65 15.83
CA ASN A 138 -15.54 -7.98 14.76
C ASN A 138 -14.60 -7.24 13.79
N SER A 139 -13.29 -7.42 13.94
CA SER A 139 -12.27 -6.71 13.18
C SER A 139 -11.76 -7.59 12.03
N ASN A 140 -11.86 -7.10 10.79
CA ASN A 140 -11.18 -7.71 9.65
C ASN A 140 -9.76 -7.13 9.56
N ILE A 141 -8.77 -7.98 9.31
CA ILE A 141 -7.35 -7.57 9.32
C ILE A 141 -6.70 -7.93 7.99
N PHE A 142 -6.22 -6.90 7.27
CA PHE A 142 -5.31 -7.06 6.15
C PHE A 142 -3.87 -7.05 6.65
N ILE A 143 -3.11 -8.11 6.39
CA ILE A 143 -1.69 -8.20 6.74
C ILE A 143 -0.90 -8.34 5.45
N TYR A 144 -0.03 -7.38 5.16
CA TYR A 144 0.88 -7.42 4.03
C TYR A 144 2.32 -7.43 4.50
N MET A 145 3.10 -8.38 3.99
CA MET A 145 4.53 -8.50 4.28
C MET A 145 5.32 -8.59 2.98
N THR A 146 6.46 -7.91 2.92
CA THR A 146 7.39 -8.02 1.78
C THR A 146 8.83 -7.96 2.24
N GLY A 147 9.66 -8.76 1.57
CA GLY A 147 11.07 -8.87 1.87
C GLY A 147 11.73 -10.04 1.15
N HIS A 148 12.89 -10.45 1.68
CA HIS A 148 13.57 -11.66 1.21
C HIS A 148 13.20 -12.86 2.09
N GLY A 149 12.97 -13.99 1.46
CA GLY A 149 12.58 -15.22 2.13
C GLY A 149 12.91 -16.45 1.30
N GLY A 150 12.40 -17.59 1.73
CA GLY A 150 12.56 -18.88 1.07
C GLY A 150 11.55 -19.86 1.65
N GLU A 151 11.83 -21.16 1.51
CA GLU A 151 10.95 -22.21 2.02
C GLU A 151 10.69 -22.05 3.53
N ASP A 152 9.45 -21.74 3.90
CA ASP A 152 8.96 -21.61 5.27
C ASP A 152 9.59 -20.48 6.11
N PHE A 153 10.30 -19.51 5.52
CA PHE A 153 10.83 -18.34 6.25
C PHE A 153 10.83 -17.01 5.49
N LEU A 154 10.76 -15.91 6.24
CA LEU A 154 10.97 -14.54 5.78
C LEU A 154 11.99 -13.83 6.67
N LYS A 155 13.00 -13.20 6.07
CA LYS A 155 14.05 -12.47 6.79
C LYS A 155 13.56 -11.12 7.29
N PHE A 156 13.96 -10.78 8.51
CA PHE A 156 13.84 -9.48 9.14
C PHE A 156 15.23 -8.86 9.31
N GLN A 157 15.40 -7.65 8.77
CA GLN A 157 16.62 -6.85 8.85
C GLN A 157 17.91 -7.54 8.40
N ASP A 158 17.81 -8.57 7.54
CA ASP A 158 18.96 -9.40 7.13
C ASP A 158 19.69 -10.06 8.32
N ALA A 159 19.00 -10.26 9.45
CA ALA A 159 19.59 -10.78 10.68
C ALA A 159 18.75 -11.87 11.36
N GLU A 160 17.43 -11.68 11.39
CA GLU A 160 16.48 -12.63 11.99
C GLU A 160 15.57 -13.22 10.91
N GLU A 161 14.89 -14.31 11.22
CA GLU A 161 13.92 -14.97 10.33
C GLU A 161 12.65 -15.27 11.12
N ILE A 162 11.50 -14.98 10.52
CA ILE A 162 10.20 -15.48 10.99
C ILE A 162 9.80 -16.68 10.15
N SER A 163 9.36 -17.76 10.79
CA SER A 163 8.92 -18.97 10.10
C SER A 163 7.41 -19.00 9.84
N SER A 164 6.97 -19.86 8.92
CA SER A 164 5.55 -20.17 8.72
C SER A 164 4.88 -20.72 10.00
N TYR A 165 5.64 -21.39 10.86
CA TYR A 165 5.18 -21.87 12.17
C TYR A 165 4.95 -20.73 13.18
N ASP A 166 5.83 -19.72 13.20
CA ASP A 166 5.68 -18.58 14.11
C ASP A 166 4.41 -17.79 13.78
N LEU A 167 4.15 -17.56 12.49
CA LEU A 167 2.91 -16.94 12.00
C LEU A 167 1.68 -17.77 12.35
N ALA A 168 1.71 -19.08 12.10
CA ALA A 168 0.61 -19.98 12.44
C ALA A 168 0.27 -19.94 13.94
N ASN A 169 1.29 -19.98 14.80
CA ASN A 169 1.13 -19.90 16.25
C ASN A 169 0.64 -18.53 16.70
N ALA A 170 1.05 -17.44 16.05
CA ALA A 170 0.56 -16.10 16.33
C ALA A 170 -0.93 -15.96 15.98
N PHE A 171 -1.35 -16.41 14.79
CA PHE A 171 -2.76 -16.41 14.38
C PHE A 171 -3.62 -17.30 15.26
N ALA A 172 -3.10 -18.45 15.71
CA ALA A 172 -3.81 -19.29 16.68
C ALA A 172 -4.05 -18.58 18.00
N GLN A 173 -3.06 -17.85 18.51
CA GLN A 173 -3.24 -17.05 19.72
C GLN A 173 -4.22 -15.89 19.51
N MET A 174 -4.20 -15.25 18.35
CA MET A 174 -5.17 -14.22 18.00
C MET A 174 -6.60 -14.79 17.99
N HIS A 175 -6.78 -15.98 17.42
CA HIS A 175 -8.06 -16.67 17.35
C HIS A 175 -8.58 -17.02 18.75
N GLU A 176 -7.77 -17.66 19.59
CA GLU A 176 -8.14 -18.01 20.97
C GLU A 176 -8.50 -16.79 21.81
N LYS A 177 -7.83 -15.66 21.55
CA LYS A 177 -8.09 -14.37 22.21
C LYS A 177 -9.20 -13.55 21.53
N LYS A 178 -9.87 -14.09 20.50
CA LYS A 178 -10.93 -13.41 19.75
C LYS A 178 -10.50 -12.03 19.21
N ARG A 179 -9.33 -11.94 18.60
CA ARG A 179 -8.75 -10.67 18.12
C ARG A 179 -8.97 -10.40 16.64
N TYR A 180 -9.77 -11.22 15.96
CA TYR A 180 -10.15 -10.98 14.57
C TYR A 180 -11.47 -11.67 14.25
N ASN A 181 -12.21 -11.10 13.30
CA ASN A 181 -13.29 -11.77 12.57
C ASN A 181 -12.69 -12.60 11.41
N GLU A 182 -11.95 -11.94 10.52
CA GLU A 182 -11.28 -12.53 9.36
C GLU A 182 -9.88 -11.92 9.16
N ILE A 183 -8.91 -12.72 8.71
CA ILE A 183 -7.59 -12.25 8.30
C ILE A 183 -7.41 -12.48 6.81
N PHE A 184 -6.99 -11.44 6.09
CA PHE A 184 -6.44 -11.56 4.75
C PHE A 184 -4.92 -11.35 4.80
N PHE A 185 -4.17 -12.44 4.66
CA PHE A 185 -2.71 -12.47 4.70
C PHE A 185 -2.14 -12.47 3.27
N MET A 186 -1.32 -11.48 2.97
CA MET A 186 -0.69 -11.30 1.66
C MET A 186 0.82 -11.15 1.84
N ILE A 187 1.60 -11.92 1.08
CA ILE A 187 3.06 -11.92 1.22
C ILE A 187 3.78 -11.92 -0.12
N ASP A 188 4.74 -10.99 -0.27
CA ASP A 188 5.57 -10.85 -1.46
C ASP A 188 7.05 -11.15 -1.16
N THR A 189 7.47 -12.37 -1.51
CA THR A 189 8.82 -12.90 -1.30
C THR A 189 9.04 -14.12 -2.20
N CYS A 190 10.29 -14.57 -2.36
CA CYS A 190 10.59 -15.89 -2.92
C CYS A 190 9.96 -16.99 -2.07
N GLN A 191 9.38 -18.00 -2.73
CA GLN A 191 8.67 -19.13 -2.13
C GLN A 191 7.55 -18.74 -1.16
N ALA A 192 6.90 -17.61 -1.43
CA ALA A 192 5.85 -17.01 -0.61
C ALA A 192 4.74 -17.99 -0.21
N ASN A 193 4.37 -18.92 -1.08
CA ASN A 193 3.26 -19.85 -0.83
C ASN A 193 3.54 -20.82 0.33
N THR A 194 4.80 -21.01 0.70
CA THR A 194 5.19 -21.85 1.84
C THR A 194 4.87 -21.16 3.17
N MET A 195 4.86 -19.83 3.22
CA MET A 195 4.69 -19.04 4.45
C MET A 195 3.34 -19.22 5.15
N TYR A 196 2.32 -19.67 4.42
CA TYR A 196 1.00 -19.96 4.99
C TYR A 196 0.68 -21.46 5.00
N SER A 197 1.63 -22.34 4.65
CA SER A 197 1.42 -23.79 4.59
C SER A 197 1.05 -24.39 5.96
N ARG A 198 1.57 -23.78 7.03
CA ARG A 198 1.37 -24.22 8.43
C ARG A 198 0.19 -23.56 9.13
N PHE A 199 -0.55 -22.66 8.50
CA PHE A 199 -1.72 -22.06 9.14
C PHE A 199 -2.78 -23.13 9.44
N TYR A 200 -3.44 -23.00 10.59
CA TYR A 200 -4.49 -23.92 11.03
C TYR A 200 -5.65 -23.20 11.76
N SER A 201 -5.56 -21.88 11.92
CA SER A 201 -6.63 -21.07 12.52
C SER A 201 -7.72 -20.78 11.49
N PRO A 202 -9.00 -20.81 11.88
CA PRO A 202 -10.09 -20.55 10.95
C PRO A 202 -10.17 -19.07 10.57
N ASN A 203 -10.94 -18.78 9.51
CA ASN A 203 -11.20 -17.46 8.97
C ASN A 203 -9.93 -16.71 8.50
N VAL A 204 -8.95 -17.46 7.98
CA VAL A 204 -7.73 -16.91 7.39
C VAL A 204 -7.70 -17.22 5.90
N LEU A 205 -7.68 -16.18 5.07
CA LEU A 205 -7.42 -16.26 3.64
C LEU A 205 -5.98 -15.83 3.40
N ALA A 206 -5.22 -16.60 2.62
CA ALA A 206 -3.82 -16.27 2.35
C ALA A 206 -3.50 -16.27 0.85
N VAL A 207 -2.64 -15.34 0.42
CA VAL A 207 -2.11 -15.26 -0.94
C VAL A 207 -0.60 -14.97 -0.92
N GLY A 208 0.15 -15.65 -1.79
CA GLY A 208 1.60 -15.52 -1.89
C GLY A 208 2.05 -15.29 -3.33
N SER A 209 3.16 -14.56 -3.50
CA SER A 209 3.62 -14.16 -4.83
C SER A 209 4.29 -15.27 -5.66
N SER A 210 4.73 -16.37 -5.06
CA SER A 210 5.52 -17.42 -5.74
C SER A 210 5.40 -18.79 -5.08
N GLU A 211 5.45 -19.85 -5.89
CA GLU A 211 5.39 -21.25 -5.43
C GLU A 211 6.72 -21.74 -4.80
N LEU A 212 6.68 -22.94 -4.20
CA LEU A 212 7.89 -23.65 -3.79
C LEU A 212 8.84 -23.77 -4.98
N ASP A 213 10.14 -23.60 -4.75
CA ASP A 213 11.19 -23.57 -5.77
C ASP A 213 11.13 -22.39 -6.77
N GLU A 214 10.26 -21.39 -6.54
CA GLU A 214 10.21 -20.17 -7.36
C GLU A 214 10.75 -18.92 -6.63
N SER A 215 11.30 -18.00 -7.42
CA SER A 215 11.61 -16.65 -6.95
C SER A 215 10.43 -15.70 -7.17
N SER A 216 10.33 -14.66 -6.34
CA SER A 216 9.58 -13.45 -6.71
C SER A 216 10.51 -12.47 -7.42
N TYR A 217 9.93 -11.60 -8.24
CA TYR A 217 10.70 -10.74 -9.13
C TYR A 217 10.41 -9.27 -8.89
N SER A 218 11.47 -8.46 -8.99
CA SER A 218 11.35 -7.01 -9.03
C SER A 218 10.75 -6.52 -10.36
N HIS A 219 10.11 -5.35 -10.34
CA HIS A 219 9.65 -4.61 -11.52
C HIS A 219 10.23 -3.18 -11.50
N HIS A 220 10.20 -2.48 -12.64
CA HIS A 220 10.63 -1.08 -12.81
C HIS A 220 11.99 -0.74 -12.17
N SER A 221 13.04 -0.67 -12.98
CA SER A 221 14.32 -0.11 -12.54
C SER A 221 14.36 1.39 -12.82
N ASP A 222 14.77 2.18 -11.83
CA ASP A 222 15.04 3.60 -12.01
C ASP A 222 16.56 3.80 -12.12
N VAL A 223 17.00 4.41 -13.23
CA VAL A 223 18.43 4.60 -13.54
C VAL A 223 19.08 5.64 -12.62
N GLU A 224 18.32 6.63 -12.15
CA GLU A 224 18.83 7.69 -11.27
C GLU A 224 18.90 7.21 -9.81
N ILE A 225 17.93 6.39 -9.37
CA ILE A 225 17.98 5.73 -8.05
C ILE A 225 18.96 4.54 -8.08
N GLY A 226 19.15 3.92 -9.25
CA GLY A 226 20.14 2.86 -9.49
C GLY A 226 19.72 1.46 -9.03
N VAL A 227 18.45 1.27 -8.68
CA VAL A 227 17.89 -0.01 -8.18
C VAL A 227 16.45 -0.21 -8.71
N ALA A 228 15.91 -1.41 -8.53
CA ALA A 228 14.49 -1.64 -8.75
C ALA A 228 13.65 -0.96 -7.67
N VAL A 229 12.53 -0.35 -8.07
CA VAL A 229 11.72 0.50 -7.20
C VAL A 229 10.41 -0.12 -6.74
N ILE A 230 10.03 -1.28 -7.28
CA ILE A 230 8.83 -2.02 -6.87
C ILE A 230 8.98 -3.52 -7.20
N ASP A 231 8.19 -4.41 -6.59
CA ASP A 231 8.10 -5.82 -7.00
C ASP A 231 6.91 -6.09 -7.93
N ARG A 232 7.01 -7.13 -8.77
CA ARG A 232 6.01 -7.45 -9.81
C ARG A 232 4.64 -7.72 -9.21
N PHE A 233 4.58 -8.62 -8.24
CA PHE A 233 3.32 -9.00 -7.59
C PHE A 233 2.65 -7.76 -7.01
N THR A 234 3.39 -6.97 -6.24
CA THR A 234 2.89 -5.72 -5.66
C THR A 234 2.49 -4.68 -6.71
N TYR A 235 3.26 -4.51 -7.80
CA TYR A 235 2.89 -3.62 -8.89
C TYR A 235 1.52 -3.98 -9.48
N TYR A 236 1.28 -5.26 -9.79
CA TYR A 236 0.00 -5.69 -10.36
C TYR A 236 -1.14 -5.69 -9.34
N THR A 237 -0.85 -5.85 -8.05
CA THR A 237 -1.82 -5.56 -6.98
C THR A 237 -2.25 -4.10 -7.03
N LEU A 238 -1.29 -3.17 -7.08
CA LEU A 238 -1.59 -1.73 -7.10
C LEU A 238 -2.32 -1.31 -8.38
N GLU A 239 -1.90 -1.82 -9.53
CA GLU A 239 -2.55 -1.58 -10.84
C GLU A 239 -4.02 -2.01 -10.83
N PHE A 240 -4.33 -3.15 -10.19
CA PHE A 240 -5.70 -3.56 -9.93
C PHE A 240 -6.41 -2.60 -8.96
N MET A 241 -5.76 -2.28 -7.83
CA MET A 241 -6.34 -1.44 -6.77
C MET A 241 -6.63 0.00 -7.21
N GLU A 242 -5.92 0.55 -8.20
CA GLU A 242 -6.22 1.88 -8.75
C GLU A 242 -7.59 1.96 -9.44
N GLN A 243 -8.16 0.83 -9.83
CA GLN A 243 -9.51 0.74 -10.39
C GLN A 243 -10.60 0.68 -9.29
N ILE A 244 -10.19 0.48 -8.03
CA ILE A 244 -11.10 0.30 -6.90
C ILE A 244 -11.46 1.64 -6.27
N GLN A 245 -12.77 1.92 -6.22
CA GLN A 245 -13.36 3.00 -5.44
C GLN A 245 -14.06 2.43 -4.20
N LYS A 246 -14.46 3.30 -3.25
CA LYS A 246 -15.09 2.89 -1.98
C LYS A 246 -16.43 2.14 -2.17
N ASN A 247 -17.10 2.33 -3.29
CA ASN A 247 -18.35 1.64 -3.66
C ASN A 247 -18.13 0.52 -4.70
N SER A 248 -16.88 0.09 -4.89
CA SER A 248 -16.55 -0.98 -5.85
C SER A 248 -17.22 -2.29 -5.45
N THR A 249 -17.69 -3.03 -6.44
CA THR A 249 -18.24 -4.37 -6.28
C THR A 249 -17.25 -5.46 -6.70
N LEU A 250 -16.00 -5.09 -6.99
CA LEU A 250 -14.96 -6.05 -7.35
C LEU A 250 -14.55 -6.89 -6.14
N THR A 251 -14.29 -8.16 -6.40
CA THR A 251 -14.12 -9.19 -5.37
C THR A 251 -12.66 -9.62 -5.24
N LEU A 252 -12.36 -10.34 -4.16
CA LEU A 252 -11.03 -10.94 -3.97
C LEU A 252 -10.71 -11.94 -5.08
N GLN A 253 -11.71 -12.66 -5.61
CA GLN A 253 -11.50 -13.53 -6.77
C GLN A 253 -11.07 -12.72 -8.00
N ASN A 254 -11.65 -11.54 -8.24
CA ASN A 254 -11.20 -10.68 -9.36
C ASN A 254 -9.74 -10.24 -9.20
N LEU A 255 -9.28 -9.98 -7.97
CA LEU A 255 -7.87 -9.70 -7.71
C LEU A 255 -6.99 -10.93 -7.99
N PHE A 256 -7.41 -12.12 -7.54
CA PHE A 256 -6.66 -13.34 -7.77
C PHE A 256 -6.57 -13.70 -9.25
N ASP A 257 -7.66 -13.54 -10.00
CA ASP A 257 -7.69 -13.75 -11.45
C ASP A 257 -6.85 -12.72 -12.22
N TYR A 258 -6.55 -11.58 -11.60
CA TYR A 258 -5.71 -10.55 -12.20
C TYR A 258 -4.24 -10.97 -12.27
N TYR A 259 -3.81 -11.90 -11.40
CA TYR A 259 -2.45 -12.43 -11.35
C TYR A 259 -2.27 -13.53 -12.40
N THR A 260 -1.72 -13.16 -13.54
CA THR A 260 -1.29 -14.12 -14.56
C THR A 260 0.22 -14.33 -14.50
N PHE A 261 0.70 -15.50 -14.94
CA PHE A 261 2.13 -15.79 -15.03
C PHE A 261 2.87 -14.73 -15.88
N ASP A 262 2.29 -14.30 -17.00
CA ASP A 262 2.88 -13.26 -17.86
C ASP A 262 3.09 -11.92 -17.17
N LYS A 263 2.27 -11.61 -16.16
CA LYS A 263 2.41 -10.40 -15.35
C LYS A 263 3.45 -10.62 -14.26
N VAL A 264 3.19 -11.57 -13.37
CA VAL A 264 3.95 -11.70 -12.11
C VAL A 264 5.29 -12.42 -12.30
N HIS A 265 5.42 -13.24 -13.35
CA HIS A 265 6.55 -14.12 -13.66
C HIS A 265 6.80 -15.24 -12.64
N SER A 266 5.79 -15.54 -11.83
CA SER A 266 5.76 -16.64 -10.86
C SER A 266 4.31 -17.08 -10.67
N HIS A 267 4.11 -18.23 -10.03
CA HIS A 267 2.80 -18.77 -9.73
C HIS A 267 2.29 -18.24 -8.39
N VAL A 268 1.34 -17.31 -8.47
CA VAL A 268 0.64 -16.79 -7.28
C VAL A 268 -0.25 -17.88 -6.69
N GLY A 269 -0.04 -18.21 -5.42
CA GLY A 269 -0.85 -19.19 -4.71
C GLY A 269 -1.90 -18.52 -3.84
N VAL A 270 -3.07 -19.14 -3.73
CA VAL A 270 -4.14 -18.72 -2.82
C VAL A 270 -4.58 -19.91 -1.97
N ARG A 271 -4.50 -19.78 -0.64
CA ARG A 271 -4.98 -20.78 0.30
C ARG A 271 -6.35 -20.41 0.84
N LYS A 272 -7.36 -21.24 0.57
CA LYS A 272 -8.78 -20.98 0.84
C LYS A 272 -9.41 -21.93 1.87
N ASP A 273 -8.78 -23.06 2.21
CA ASP A 273 -9.37 -24.12 3.05
C ASP A 273 -9.71 -23.68 4.49
N LEU A 274 -9.02 -22.66 5.00
CA LEU A 274 -9.29 -22.08 6.32
C LEU A 274 -10.31 -20.92 6.28
N TYR A 275 -10.72 -20.49 5.09
CA TYR A 275 -11.61 -19.35 4.90
C TYR A 275 -13.00 -19.83 4.48
N ARG A 276 -14.03 -19.45 5.25
CA ARG A 276 -15.38 -20.02 5.10
C ARG A 276 -16.15 -19.51 3.88
N LYS A 277 -15.82 -18.31 3.40
CA LYS A 277 -16.53 -17.65 2.28
C LYS A 277 -15.80 -17.95 0.96
N ASP A 278 -16.54 -17.98 -0.14
CA ASP A 278 -15.92 -17.99 -1.46
C ASP A 278 -15.35 -16.59 -1.75
N PRO A 279 -14.06 -16.45 -2.13
CA PRO A 279 -13.51 -15.16 -2.55
C PRO A 279 -14.28 -14.48 -3.69
N ALA A 280 -15.09 -15.21 -4.46
CA ALA A 280 -15.98 -14.66 -5.48
C ALA A 280 -17.13 -13.83 -4.90
N ASP A 281 -17.48 -14.04 -3.62
CA ASP A 281 -18.56 -13.33 -2.92
C ASP A 281 -18.03 -12.27 -1.94
N VAL A 282 -16.70 -12.12 -1.81
CA VAL A 282 -16.08 -11.22 -0.84
C VAL A 282 -15.53 -10.00 -1.55
N LEU A 283 -15.98 -8.82 -1.16
CA LEU A 283 -15.55 -7.58 -1.77
C LEU A 283 -14.13 -7.22 -1.36
N ILE A 284 -13.38 -6.58 -2.26
CA ILE A 284 -12.08 -6.00 -1.92
C ILE A 284 -12.22 -5.00 -0.76
N THR A 285 -13.30 -4.24 -0.75
CA THR A 285 -13.57 -3.24 0.29
C THR A 285 -13.79 -3.84 1.68
N ASP A 286 -14.05 -5.14 1.80
CA ASP A 286 -14.21 -5.84 3.09
C ASP A 286 -12.88 -6.01 3.86
N PHE A 287 -11.74 -5.75 3.21
CA PHE A 287 -10.42 -5.75 3.86
C PHE A 287 -9.67 -4.43 3.65
N PHE A 288 -9.86 -3.78 2.51
CA PHE A 288 -9.09 -2.58 2.14
C PHE A 288 -9.85 -1.27 2.37
N GLY A 289 -11.18 -1.33 2.53
CA GLY A 289 -12.05 -0.15 2.67
C GLY A 289 -12.37 0.20 4.11
N ASN A 290 -12.84 1.43 4.34
CA ASN A 290 -13.44 1.80 5.62
C ASN A 290 -14.90 1.34 5.70
N ILE A 291 -15.32 0.92 6.88
CA ILE A 291 -16.73 0.69 7.19
C ILE A 291 -17.27 1.95 7.86
N GLN A 292 -18.12 2.68 7.14
CA GLN A 292 -18.91 3.74 7.77
C GLN A 292 -20.15 3.12 8.40
N ASN A 293 -20.11 2.86 9.70
CA ASN A 293 -21.32 2.57 10.46
C ASN A 293 -22.15 3.87 10.56
N ILE A 294 -23.11 4.05 9.65
CA ILE A 294 -24.13 5.07 9.80
C ILE A 294 -25.10 4.54 10.86
N ILE A 295 -24.88 4.92 12.11
CA ILE A 295 -25.90 4.77 13.14
C ILE A 295 -26.97 5.80 12.80
N LEU A 296 -28.06 5.35 12.19
CA LEU A 296 -29.27 6.15 12.11
C LEU A 296 -29.81 6.25 13.53
N ASP A 297 -29.76 7.45 14.10
CA ASP A 297 -30.39 7.72 15.38
C ASP A 297 -31.90 7.68 15.14
N ASP A 298 -32.51 6.51 15.32
CA ASP A 298 -33.96 6.30 15.34
C ASP A 298 -34.55 6.89 16.65
N SER A 299 -34.18 8.14 16.98
CA SER A 299 -34.97 8.92 17.90
C SER A 299 -36.29 9.19 17.19
N GLU A 300 -37.33 8.46 17.57
CA GLU A 300 -38.72 8.79 17.25
C GLU A 300 -38.87 10.31 17.41
N VAL A 301 -39.10 10.98 16.28
CA VAL A 301 -39.45 12.40 16.30
C VAL A 301 -40.79 12.47 17.01
N ASP A 302 -40.77 12.83 18.29
CA ASP A 302 -41.96 13.18 19.05
C ASP A 302 -42.79 14.13 18.19
N GLU A 303 -43.95 13.65 17.74
CA GLU A 303 -44.90 14.37 16.87
C GLU A 303 -45.55 15.58 17.57
N ASP A 304 -45.06 15.96 18.76
CA ASP A 304 -45.59 17.06 19.58
C ASP A 304 -44.80 18.38 19.47
N LEU A 305 -43.85 18.47 18.54
CA LEU A 305 -43.11 19.72 18.25
C LEU A 305 -43.57 20.45 16.98
N ALA A 306 -44.68 20.04 16.36
CA ALA A 306 -45.29 20.71 15.21
C ALA A 306 -46.08 21.98 15.59
N GLN A 307 -45.47 22.88 16.36
CA GLN A 307 -45.90 24.28 16.41
C GLN A 307 -44.85 25.18 15.77
N PRO A 308 -45.26 26.17 14.96
CA PRO A 308 -44.34 26.96 14.13
C PRO A 308 -43.41 27.79 15.01
N ARG A 309 -42.20 27.27 15.26
CA ARG A 309 -41.14 28.01 15.95
C ARG A 309 -40.49 28.97 14.96
N ASP A 310 -40.97 30.21 15.05
CA ASP A 310 -40.36 31.48 14.70
C ASP A 310 -39.23 31.45 13.63
N ALA A 311 -39.59 31.88 12.42
CA ALA A 311 -38.71 32.01 11.25
C ALA A 311 -37.48 32.91 11.48
N SER A 312 -37.46 33.69 12.58
CA SER A 312 -36.32 34.50 12.96
C SER A 312 -35.08 33.66 13.30
N ARG A 313 -35.24 32.46 13.88
CA ARG A 313 -34.10 31.66 14.38
C ARG A 313 -33.37 30.92 13.26
N THR A 314 -34.09 30.47 12.24
CA THR A 314 -33.52 29.82 11.04
C THR A 314 -32.82 30.83 10.13
N GLN A 315 -33.34 32.06 10.04
CA GLN A 315 -32.63 33.16 9.38
C GLN A 315 -31.34 33.52 10.12
N ASN A 316 -31.37 33.59 11.45
CA ASN A 316 -30.18 33.85 12.26
C ASN A 316 -29.09 32.76 12.13
N LEU A 317 -29.47 31.48 11.99
CA LEU A 317 -28.49 30.41 11.77
C LEU A 317 -27.88 30.46 10.36
N LEU A 318 -28.69 30.78 9.34
CA LEU A 318 -28.21 30.91 7.98
C LEU A 318 -27.32 32.15 7.81
N GLU A 319 -27.66 33.27 8.45
CA GLU A 319 -26.80 34.46 8.53
C GLU A 319 -25.52 34.19 9.31
N PHE A 320 -25.60 33.46 10.43
CA PHE A 320 -24.42 33.07 11.19
C PHE A 320 -23.49 32.18 10.36
N ALA A 321 -24.02 31.17 9.67
CA ALA A 321 -23.25 30.33 8.76
C ALA A 321 -22.62 31.15 7.63
N LYS A 322 -23.40 32.02 6.97
CA LYS A 322 -22.90 32.92 5.92
C LYS A 322 -21.78 33.82 6.45
N SER A 323 -21.96 34.46 7.61
CA SER A 323 -20.95 35.34 8.21
C SER A 323 -19.63 34.61 8.51
N LYS A 324 -19.71 33.33 8.92
CA LYS A 324 -18.53 32.51 9.22
C LYS A 324 -17.79 32.08 7.96
N PHE A 325 -18.52 31.84 6.86
CA PHE A 325 -17.94 31.55 5.55
C PHE A 325 -17.32 32.80 4.90
N THR A 326 -17.97 33.97 5.02
CA THR A 326 -17.44 35.23 4.49
C THR A 326 -16.22 35.70 5.27
N ALA A 327 -16.22 35.60 6.61
CA ALA A 327 -15.06 35.93 7.43
C ALA A 327 -13.84 35.03 7.15
N LYS A 328 -14.06 33.75 6.78
CA LYS A 328 -12.99 32.84 6.35
C LYS A 328 -12.42 33.24 4.98
N ALA A 329 -13.29 33.61 4.03
CA ALA A 329 -12.86 34.08 2.71
C ALA A 329 -12.13 35.44 2.77
N GLU A 330 -12.52 36.34 3.68
CA GLU A 330 -11.83 37.62 3.91
C GLU A 330 -10.50 37.44 4.64
N ALA A 331 -10.41 36.49 5.58
CA ALA A 331 -9.16 36.13 6.23
C ALA A 331 -8.13 35.60 5.22
N GLU A 332 -8.54 34.69 4.32
CA GLU A 332 -7.68 34.13 3.26
C GLU A 332 -7.22 35.20 2.25
N ASN A 333 -8.06 36.20 1.95
CA ASN A 333 -7.72 37.30 1.05
C ASN A 333 -6.85 38.41 1.71
N SER A 334 -6.90 38.55 3.04
CA SER A 334 -6.06 39.49 3.80
C SER A 334 -4.62 39.00 3.94
N THR A 335 -4.41 37.68 4.05
CA THR A 335 -3.08 37.05 4.07
C THR A 335 -2.34 37.11 2.72
N ALA A 336 -3.05 37.31 1.61
CA ALA A 336 -2.45 37.51 0.29
C ALA A 336 -1.98 38.95 0.02
N ARG A 337 -2.32 39.92 0.89
CA ARG A 337 -2.06 41.37 0.67
C ARG A 337 -1.05 42.01 1.62
N ALA A 338 -0.45 41.24 2.54
CA ALA A 338 0.56 41.71 3.48
C ALA A 338 1.91 40.97 3.30
N SER A 339 2.63 41.30 2.22
CA SER A 339 4.09 41.13 2.15
C SER A 339 4.72 42.46 1.75
N VAL A 340 4.87 43.35 2.74
CA VAL A 340 5.69 44.56 2.62
C VAL A 340 7.12 44.19 2.97
N ILE A 341 8.00 44.31 1.98
CA ILE A 341 9.45 44.09 2.07
C ILE A 341 10.07 45.21 2.93
N PRO A 342 10.92 44.92 3.94
CA PRO A 342 11.69 45.97 4.61
C PRO A 342 12.87 46.40 3.73
N SER A 343 12.99 47.71 3.54
CA SER A 343 14.09 48.39 2.86
C SER A 343 15.34 48.46 3.74
N TYR A 344 16.51 48.17 3.15
CA TYR A 344 17.83 48.45 3.72
C TYR A 344 18.43 49.72 3.06
N PRO A 345 19.31 50.47 3.76
CA PRO A 345 19.78 51.76 3.29
C PRO A 345 20.89 51.64 2.24
N VAL A 346 20.84 52.59 1.29
CA VAL A 346 21.73 52.81 0.16
C VAL A 346 23.12 53.24 0.63
N VAL A 347 24.16 52.61 0.11
CA VAL A 347 25.55 53.11 0.10
C VAL A 347 26.03 53.13 -1.36
N ASN A 348 26.71 54.22 -1.72
CA ASN A 348 27.00 54.70 -3.06
C ASN A 348 27.77 53.73 -3.99
N GLU A 349 27.45 53.89 -5.26
CA GLU A 349 28.14 53.41 -6.45
C GLU A 349 29.58 53.94 -6.55
N GLU A 350 30.54 53.05 -6.78
CA GLU A 350 31.76 53.38 -7.53
C GLU A 350 32.09 52.22 -8.50
N LEU A 351 32.25 52.59 -9.77
CA LEU A 351 32.59 51.83 -10.96
C LEU A 351 33.47 50.58 -10.75
N LEU A 352 33.12 49.47 -11.41
CA LEU A 352 34.06 48.78 -12.30
C LEU A 352 33.33 47.93 -13.36
N SER A 353 33.57 48.29 -14.61
CA SER A 353 33.17 47.60 -15.84
C SER A 353 33.85 46.23 -15.96
N ILE A 354 33.08 45.14 -16.15
CA ILE A 354 33.59 43.88 -16.72
C ILE A 354 32.57 43.30 -17.69
N GLU A 355 33.09 42.95 -18.86
CA GLU A 355 32.44 42.49 -20.09
C GLU A 355 31.70 41.15 -19.93
N THR A 356 30.50 41.07 -20.50
CA THR A 356 29.80 39.80 -20.73
C THR A 356 30.41 39.08 -21.94
N ASN A 357 31.09 37.96 -21.71
CA ASN A 357 31.55 37.06 -22.78
C ASN A 357 30.78 35.72 -22.67
N THR A 358 30.09 35.36 -23.75
CA THR A 358 29.16 34.23 -23.86
C THR A 358 29.91 32.90 -23.94
N HIS A 359 29.82 32.08 -22.88
CA HIS A 359 30.37 30.73 -22.84
C HIS A 359 29.45 29.67 -23.47
N ALA A 360 28.17 30.01 -23.73
CA ALA A 360 27.17 29.08 -24.25
C ALA A 360 27.33 28.80 -25.76
N ASP A 361 27.76 29.77 -26.56
CA ASP A 361 27.85 29.62 -28.02
C ASP A 361 29.07 28.79 -28.47
N LYS A 362 30.14 28.72 -27.67
CA LYS A 362 31.37 27.99 -28.02
C LYS A 362 31.26 26.48 -27.83
N MET A 363 30.41 26.00 -26.90
CA MET A 363 30.23 24.56 -26.66
C MET A 363 29.39 23.87 -27.74
N VAL A 364 28.39 24.57 -28.28
CA VAL A 364 27.53 24.01 -29.36
C VAL A 364 28.33 23.86 -30.65
N ILE A 365 29.21 24.82 -30.96
CA ILE A 365 30.06 24.78 -32.16
C ILE A 365 31.14 23.69 -32.05
N CYS A 366 31.75 23.50 -30.88
CA CYS A 366 32.74 22.43 -30.68
C CYS A 366 32.14 21.03 -30.81
N SER A 367 30.90 20.85 -30.33
CA SER A 367 30.22 19.54 -30.38
C SER A 367 29.85 19.15 -31.82
N ALA A 368 29.43 20.13 -32.64
CA ALA A 368 29.10 19.90 -34.05
C ALA A 368 30.32 19.52 -34.90
N ILE A 369 31.49 20.10 -34.64
CA ILE A 369 32.74 19.81 -35.37
C ILE A 369 33.24 18.39 -35.04
N VAL A 370 33.13 17.94 -33.78
CA VAL A 370 33.53 16.59 -33.38
C VAL A 370 32.63 15.53 -34.01
N ILE A 371 31.33 15.79 -34.15
CA ILE A 371 30.39 14.88 -34.83
C ILE A 371 30.71 14.80 -36.34
N LEU A 372 31.04 15.92 -36.99
CA LEU A 372 31.42 15.93 -38.40
C LEU A 372 32.73 15.19 -38.69
N LEU A 373 33.72 15.31 -37.81
CA LEU A 373 35.01 14.61 -37.95
C LEU A 373 34.90 13.11 -37.69
N THR A 374 34.06 12.69 -36.74
CA THR A 374 33.82 11.26 -36.47
C THR A 374 33.03 10.59 -37.59
N LEU A 375 32.06 11.29 -38.17
CA LEU A 375 31.29 10.80 -39.32
C LEU A 375 32.16 10.64 -40.57
N SER A 376 33.07 11.59 -40.84
CA SER A 376 33.99 11.49 -41.99
C SER A 376 34.99 10.34 -41.85
N SER A 377 35.48 10.10 -40.63
CA SER A 377 36.36 8.95 -40.35
C SER A 377 35.63 7.60 -40.50
N LEU A 378 34.33 7.56 -40.21
CA LEU A 378 33.51 6.35 -40.37
C LEU A 378 33.25 6.05 -41.86
N ILE A 379 32.97 7.09 -42.65
CA ILE A 379 32.78 6.99 -44.11
C ILE A 379 34.08 6.54 -44.79
N MET A 380 35.23 7.08 -44.38
CA MET A 380 36.55 6.67 -44.89
C MET A 380 36.88 5.20 -44.54
N LYS A 381 36.53 4.73 -43.34
CA LYS A 381 36.69 3.31 -42.97
C LYS A 381 35.79 2.41 -43.80
N TYR A 382 34.53 2.81 -44.02
CA TYR A 382 33.58 2.04 -44.83
C TYR A 382 34.01 1.93 -46.30
N ALA A 383 34.52 3.02 -46.88
CA ALA A 383 35.07 3.03 -48.23
C ALA A 383 36.33 2.15 -48.39
N ASN A 384 37.17 2.05 -47.36
CA ASN A 384 38.36 1.19 -47.39
C ASN A 384 38.01 -0.32 -47.27
N THR A 385 36.95 -0.68 -46.53
CA THR A 385 36.49 -2.08 -46.46
C THR A 385 35.94 -2.62 -47.77
N GLN A 386 35.38 -1.77 -48.64
CA GLN A 386 34.86 -2.17 -49.95
C GLN A 386 35.97 -2.34 -51.02
N ASN A 387 37.18 -1.79 -50.78
CA ASN A 387 38.32 -1.97 -51.68
C ASN A 387 39.14 -3.25 -51.41
N VAL A 388 38.86 -3.97 -50.31
CA VAL A 388 39.60 -5.20 -49.93
C VAL A 388 38.88 -6.48 -50.34
N SER A 389 37.60 -6.44 -50.75
CA SER A 389 36.87 -7.64 -51.21
C SER A 389 37.03 -7.96 -52.71
N GLY A 390 37.87 -7.21 -53.45
CA GLY A 390 38.08 -7.38 -54.89
C GLY A 390 39.24 -8.29 -55.30
N SER A 391 39.95 -8.94 -54.37
CA SER A 391 41.06 -9.84 -54.73
C SER A 391 41.28 -10.95 -53.71
N ARG A 392 40.65 -12.10 -53.95
CA ARG A 392 41.31 -13.43 -53.98
C ARG A 392 40.27 -14.52 -54.22
N ALA A 393 40.32 -15.06 -55.43
CA ALA A 393 39.80 -16.37 -55.78
C ALA A 393 40.79 -17.47 -55.37
N LEU A 394 40.26 -18.71 -55.31
CA LEU A 394 40.96 -20.01 -55.36
C LEU A 394 41.62 -20.48 -54.04
N TYR A 395 41.04 -21.48 -53.35
CA TYR A 395 41.27 -22.91 -53.60
C TYR A 395 40.43 -23.77 -52.63
N SER A 396 40.11 -24.98 -53.10
CA SER A 396 39.24 -26.01 -52.55
C SER A 396 39.96 -27.08 -51.70
N PHE A 397 39.12 -27.89 -51.04
CA PHE A 397 39.25 -29.31 -50.65
C PHE A 397 39.80 -29.69 -49.27
N SER A 398 38.96 -30.55 -48.65
CA SER A 398 39.14 -31.50 -47.53
C SER A 398 38.56 -31.04 -46.21
#